data_AF-V9L6Z7-F1
#
_entry.id   AF-V9L6Z7-F1
#
_cell.length_a   1.000
_cell.length_b   1.000
_cell.length_c   1.000
_cell.angle_alpha   90.00
_cell.angle_beta   90.00
_cell.angle_gamma   90.00
#
_symmetry.space_group_name_H-M   'P 1'
#
loop_
_entity.id
_entity.type
_entity.pdbx_description
1 polymer ?
#
loop_
_entity_poly.entity_id
_entity_poly.type
_entity_poly.pdbx_seq_one_letter_code
_entity_poly.pdbx_strand_id
1 'polypeptide(L)'
;MATGELRPGRSKEEKEKSLPPCKVTLTPGLLRALHSQVNGRLIVQSKEIEQKWNDLGLPHDILRRIMTVGGFGTEIEWMKFFALGCSTIDSNITNAMKYAFEILSSNEESGRIPYTTFRFLYSYLAMIDGEIHRSQIEKMLNNIERQVAESDGLVKVSDFTSNCR
;
A
#
# COMPACT_ATOMS: atom_id res chain seq x y z
N MET A 1 -34.85 -44.03 -39.93
CA MET A 1 -34.13 -43.14 -40.86
C MET A 1 -33.39 -42.11 -40.03
N ALA A 2 -32.09 -41.94 -40.27
CA ALA A 2 -31.22 -40.89 -39.72
C ALA A 2 -31.74 -39.49 -40.14
N THR A 3 -31.42 -38.35 -39.52
CA THR A 3 -30.05 -37.80 -39.33
C THR A 3 -30.13 -36.50 -38.50
N GLY A 4 -29.15 -36.31 -37.60
CA GLY A 4 -28.50 -35.01 -37.36
C GLY A 4 -29.07 -34.10 -36.24
N GLU A 5 -28.29 -33.37 -35.43
CA GLU A 5 -26.85 -33.09 -35.39
C GLU A 5 -26.48 -32.39 -34.05
N LEU A 6 -25.19 -32.50 -33.63
CA LEU A 6 -24.34 -31.55 -32.84
C LEU A 6 -24.72 -31.24 -31.37
N ARG A 7 -23.82 -31.18 -30.35
CA ARG A 7 -22.38 -31.41 -30.13
C ARG A 7 -22.17 -31.62 -28.61
N PRO A 8 -21.21 -32.46 -28.17
CA PRO A 8 -20.86 -32.66 -26.76
C PRO A 8 -20.13 -31.46 -26.16
N GLY A 9 -20.18 -31.37 -24.83
CA GLY A 9 -19.78 -30.24 -24.01
C GLY A 9 -18.40 -29.67 -24.33
N ARG A 10 -18.31 -28.34 -24.34
CA ARG A 10 -17.04 -27.64 -24.10
C ARG A 10 -16.68 -27.80 -22.63
N SER A 11 -16.02 -28.90 -22.31
CA SER A 11 -15.07 -28.92 -21.20
C SER A 11 -13.95 -27.96 -21.58
N LYS A 12 -13.93 -26.76 -20.99
CA LYS A 12 -12.74 -25.94 -20.98
C LYS A 12 -11.76 -26.60 -20.02
N GLU A 13 -10.90 -27.43 -20.58
CA GLU A 13 -9.60 -27.75 -20.00
C GLU A 13 -8.70 -26.49 -20.03
N GLU A 14 -7.60 -26.56 -19.29
CA GLU A 14 -6.64 -25.51 -18.93
C GLU A 14 -7.10 -24.63 -17.75
N LYS A 15 -6.48 -24.68 -16.56
CA LYS A 15 -5.05 -24.83 -16.32
C LYS A 15 -4.81 -25.11 -14.84
N GLU A 16 -4.49 -26.36 -14.52
CA GLU A 16 -3.62 -26.65 -13.37
C GLU A 16 -2.29 -25.95 -13.64
N LYS A 17 -2.13 -24.74 -13.10
CA LYS A 17 -0.82 -24.15 -12.92
C LYS A 17 -0.44 -24.48 -11.50
N SER A 18 0.41 -25.49 -11.32
CA SER A 18 1.16 -25.71 -10.09
C SER A 18 1.72 -24.37 -9.64
N LEU A 19 1.10 -23.78 -8.61
CA LEU A 19 1.61 -22.56 -8.00
C LEU A 19 2.90 -22.98 -7.29
N PRO A 20 4.06 -22.35 -7.59
CA PRO A 20 5.26 -22.51 -6.77
C PRO A 20 4.92 -22.17 -5.32
N PRO A 21 5.65 -22.69 -4.31
CA PRO A 21 5.28 -22.57 -2.89
C PRO A 21 4.83 -21.14 -2.64
N CYS A 22 3.55 -20.96 -2.30
CA CYS A 22 2.93 -19.66 -2.10
C CYS A 22 3.79 -18.88 -1.12
N LYS A 23 4.71 -18.07 -1.63
CA LYS A 23 5.41 -17.06 -0.86
C LYS A 23 4.29 -16.11 -0.49
N VAL A 24 3.83 -16.18 0.75
CA VAL A 24 2.82 -15.25 1.26
C VAL A 24 3.42 -13.85 1.07
N THR A 25 3.00 -13.16 0.02
CA THR A 25 3.43 -11.80 -0.27
C THR A 25 2.53 -10.86 0.51
N LEU A 26 3.10 -9.77 1.01
CA LEU A 26 2.34 -8.71 1.64
C LEU A 26 1.25 -8.23 0.67
N THR A 27 0.01 -8.19 1.13
CA THR A 27 -1.13 -7.69 0.34
C THR A 27 -1.71 -6.46 1.04
N PRO A 28 -2.40 -5.56 0.30
CA PRO A 28 -3.02 -4.39 0.91
C PRO A 28 -4.04 -4.76 1.98
N GLY A 29 -4.74 -5.89 1.84
CA GLY A 29 -5.66 -6.41 2.86
C GLY A 29 -4.97 -6.79 4.17
N LEU A 30 -3.78 -7.41 4.11
CA LEU A 30 -2.99 -7.74 5.30
C LEU A 30 -2.43 -6.48 5.97
N LEU A 31 -1.96 -5.52 5.17
CA LEU A 31 -1.48 -4.23 5.67
C LEU A 31 -2.62 -3.43 6.33
N ARG A 32 -3.85 -3.51 5.79
CA ARG A 32 -5.07 -2.95 6.38
C ARG A 32 -5.41 -3.59 7.72
N ALA A 33 -5.36 -4.92 7.80
CA ALA A 33 -5.59 -5.64 9.06
C ALA A 33 -4.57 -5.20 10.12
N LEU A 34 -3.28 -5.09 9.75
CA LEU A 34 -2.22 -4.57 10.60
C LEU A 34 -2.52 -3.13 11.08
N HIS A 35 -2.87 -2.23 10.16
CA HIS A 35 -3.23 -0.85 10.49
C HIS A 35 -4.41 -0.77 11.47
N SER A 36 -5.43 -1.61 11.25
CA SER A 36 -6.57 -1.72 12.15
C SER A 36 -6.17 -2.23 13.53
N GLN A 37 -5.28 -3.23 13.62
CA GLN A 37 -4.78 -3.77 14.90
C GLN A 37 -3.92 -2.79 15.69
N VAL A 38 -3.20 -1.89 15.01
CA VAL A 38 -2.42 -0.82 15.65
C VAL A 38 -3.31 0.31 16.20
N ASN A 39 -4.58 0.35 15.77
CA ASN A 39 -5.63 1.20 16.31
C ASN A 39 -5.26 2.70 16.37
N GLY A 40 -4.52 3.16 15.36
CA GLY A 40 -4.09 4.57 15.24
C GLY A 40 -2.86 4.96 16.08
N ARG A 41 -2.16 4.00 16.70
CA ARG A 41 -0.88 4.31 17.38
C ARG A 41 0.15 4.76 16.35
N LEU A 42 0.76 5.92 16.60
CA LEU A 42 1.81 6.49 15.74
C LEU A 42 3.15 5.81 15.96
N ILE A 43 3.41 5.29 17.15
CA ILE A 43 4.64 4.58 17.52
C ILE A 43 4.26 3.21 18.06
N VAL A 44 4.89 2.17 17.53
CA VAL A 44 4.67 0.78 17.90
C VAL A 44 6.03 0.13 18.16
N GLN A 45 6.08 -0.79 19.12
CA GLN A 45 7.32 -1.51 19.39
C GLN A 45 7.60 -2.57 18.33
N SER A 46 8.87 -2.80 18.02
CA SER A 46 9.28 -3.83 17.05
C SER A 46 8.69 -5.20 17.37
N LYS A 47 8.73 -5.60 18.65
CA LYS A 47 8.19 -6.88 19.13
C LYS A 47 6.69 -7.01 18.88
N GLU A 48 5.94 -5.93 19.07
CA GLU A 48 4.49 -5.91 18.80
C GLU A 48 4.23 -6.09 17.30
N ILE A 49 4.98 -5.39 16.44
CA ILE A 49 4.86 -5.57 14.99
C ILE A 49 5.24 -6.99 14.59
N GLU A 50 6.34 -7.54 15.09
CA GLU A 50 6.78 -8.92 14.82
C GLU A 50 5.70 -9.93 15.20
N GLN A 51 5.11 -9.80 16.40
CA GLN A 51 4.04 -10.67 16.85
C GLN A 51 2.80 -10.57 15.94
N LYS A 52 2.39 -9.35 15.59
CA LYS A 52 1.25 -9.10 14.69
C LYS A 52 1.51 -9.59 13.27
N TRP A 53 2.74 -9.47 12.79
CA TRP A 53 3.19 -9.97 11.50
C TRP A 53 3.15 -11.49 11.44
N ASN A 54 3.60 -12.15 12.52
CA ASN A 54 3.55 -13.59 12.67
C ASN A 54 2.10 -14.12 12.79
N ASP A 55 1.24 -13.40 13.51
CA ASP A 55 -0.21 -13.73 13.63
C ASP A 55 -0.91 -13.72 12.26
N LEU A 56 -0.51 -12.81 11.38
CA LEU A 56 -0.96 -12.77 9.98
C LEU A 56 -0.33 -13.84 9.08
N GLY A 57 0.60 -14.65 9.60
CA GLY A 57 1.32 -15.66 8.82
C GLY A 57 2.24 -15.09 7.74
N LEU A 58 2.67 -13.83 7.89
CA LEU A 58 3.55 -13.17 6.93
C LEU A 58 5.01 -13.60 7.15
N PRO A 59 5.82 -13.74 6.08
CA PRO A 59 7.22 -14.12 6.21
C PRO A 59 8.04 -13.00 6.85
N HIS A 60 8.87 -13.39 7.82
CA HIS A 60 9.79 -12.49 8.53
C HIS A 60 10.84 -11.84 7.61
N ASP A 61 11.08 -12.41 6.43
CA ASP A 61 12.00 -11.83 5.43
C ASP A 61 11.51 -10.46 4.94
N ILE A 62 10.20 -10.34 4.67
CA ILE A 62 9.57 -9.08 4.25
C ILE A 62 9.64 -8.06 5.40
N LEU A 63 9.33 -8.49 6.62
CA LEU A 63 9.42 -7.62 7.80
C LEU A 63 10.84 -7.10 8.00
N ARG A 64 11.84 -7.99 7.96
CA ARG A 64 13.25 -7.63 8.10
C ARG A 64 13.68 -6.64 7.01
N ARG A 65 13.23 -6.82 5.77
CA ARG A 65 13.50 -5.88 4.68
C ARG A 65 12.96 -4.50 5.01
N ILE A 66 11.69 -4.41 5.42
CA ILE A 66 11.06 -3.14 5.80
C ILE A 66 11.82 -2.48 6.97
N MET A 67 12.19 -3.25 8.00
CA MET A 67 12.96 -2.75 9.13
C MET A 67 14.35 -2.24 8.73
N THR A 68 15.01 -2.95 7.82
CA THR A 68 16.33 -2.57 7.31
C THR A 68 16.26 -1.28 6.49
N VAL A 69 15.31 -1.19 5.57
CA VAL A 69 15.12 -0.01 4.70
C VAL A 69 14.69 1.20 5.53
N GLY A 70 13.79 1.00 6.50
CA GLY A 70 13.33 2.07 7.39
C GLY A 70 14.33 2.47 8.47
N GLY A 71 15.37 1.66 8.70
CA GLY A 71 16.33 1.85 9.79
C GLY A 71 15.68 1.81 11.17
N PHE A 72 14.63 1.00 11.34
CA PHE A 72 13.86 0.98 12.58
C PHE A 72 14.59 0.25 13.71
N GLY A 73 14.54 0.83 14.91
CA GLY A 73 15.08 0.24 16.14
C GLY A 73 13.99 -0.45 16.97
N THR A 74 13.99 -0.18 18.27
CA THR A 74 12.97 -0.69 19.21
C THR A 74 11.61 -0.03 19.01
N GLU A 75 11.61 1.27 18.71
CA GLU A 75 10.41 2.08 18.48
C GLU A 75 10.28 2.36 17.00
N ILE A 76 9.12 2.02 16.45
CA ILE A 76 8.84 2.08 15.03
C ILE A 76 7.73 3.09 14.82
N GLU A 77 8.00 4.13 14.04
CA GLU A 77 6.96 5.04 13.56
C GLU A 77 6.06 4.28 12.58
N TRP A 78 4.84 4.03 13.02
CA TRP A 78 3.87 3.22 12.29
C TRP A 78 3.63 3.75 10.88
N MET A 79 3.51 5.07 10.71
CA MET A 79 3.29 5.67 9.39
C MET A 79 4.46 5.45 8.43
N LYS A 80 5.70 5.45 8.93
CA LYS A 80 6.90 5.14 8.12
C LYS A 80 6.93 3.67 7.74
N PHE A 81 6.67 2.80 8.71
CA PHE A 81 6.58 1.35 8.48
C PHE A 81 5.49 1.01 7.46
N PHE A 82 4.32 1.62 7.63
CA PHE A 82 3.17 1.48 6.75
C PHE A 82 3.48 1.89 5.32
N ALA A 83 4.14 3.05 5.14
CA ALA A 83 4.57 3.51 3.83
C ALA A 83 5.49 2.49 3.13
N LEU A 84 6.52 2.00 3.83
CA LEU A 84 7.41 0.97 3.31
C LEU A 84 6.69 -0.35 3.03
N GLY A 85 5.69 -0.70 3.84
CA GLY A 85 4.79 -1.81 3.58
C GLY A 85 4.11 -1.65 2.22
N CYS A 86 3.51 -0.49 1.93
CA CYS A 86 2.92 -0.21 0.62
C CYS A 86 3.93 -0.28 -0.53
N SER A 87 5.15 0.24 -0.34
CA SER A 87 6.24 0.17 -1.34
C SER A 87 6.77 -1.26 -1.52
N THR A 88 6.59 -2.13 -0.53
CA THR A 88 6.93 -3.55 -0.64
C THR A 88 5.89 -4.34 -1.41
N ILE A 89 4.63 -3.89 -1.41
CA ILE A 89 3.55 -4.46 -2.24
C ILE A 89 3.79 -4.11 -3.71
N ASP A 90 4.15 -2.85 -3.99
CA ASP A 90 4.38 -2.36 -5.35
C ASP A 90 5.55 -1.39 -5.36
N SER A 91 6.53 -1.65 -6.24
CA SER A 91 7.75 -0.84 -6.36
C SER A 91 7.47 0.58 -6.83
N ASN A 92 6.30 0.84 -7.44
CA ASN A 92 5.95 2.18 -7.88
C ASN A 92 5.31 2.97 -6.73
N ILE A 93 5.93 4.09 -6.33
CA ILE A 93 5.42 5.00 -5.29
C ILE A 93 3.96 5.41 -5.57
N THR A 94 3.59 5.60 -6.84
CA THR A 94 2.22 5.98 -7.20
C THR A 94 1.23 4.90 -6.78
N ASN A 95 1.54 3.62 -7.01
CA ASN A 95 0.68 2.51 -6.59
C ASN A 95 0.72 2.31 -5.07
N ALA A 96 1.90 2.40 -4.46
CA ALA A 96 2.07 2.35 -3.02
C ALA A 96 1.17 3.39 -2.31
N MET A 97 1.15 4.62 -2.83
CA MET A 97 0.27 5.68 -2.33
C MET A 97 -1.20 5.33 -2.52
N LYS A 98 -1.62 4.79 -3.68
CA LYS A 98 -3.02 4.35 -3.89
C LYS A 98 -3.47 3.34 -2.83
N TYR A 99 -2.62 2.37 -2.49
CA TYR A 99 -2.91 1.44 -1.39
C TYR A 99 -2.99 2.16 -0.05
N ALA A 100 -2.12 3.13 0.20
CA ALA A 100 -2.20 3.95 1.42
C ALA A 100 -3.53 4.71 1.52
N PHE A 101 -4.00 5.35 0.44
CA PHE A 101 -5.31 6.01 0.39
C PHE A 101 -6.45 5.02 0.69
N GLU A 102 -6.43 3.84 0.07
CA GLU A 102 -7.46 2.82 0.29
C GLU A 102 -7.54 2.36 1.75
N ILE A 103 -6.38 2.11 2.37
CA ILE A 103 -6.30 1.59 3.74
C ILE A 103 -6.64 2.68 4.77
N LEU A 104 -6.11 3.89 4.60
CA LEU A 104 -6.33 5.01 5.52
C LEU A 104 -7.74 5.58 5.41
N SER A 105 -8.30 5.59 4.19
CA SER A 105 -9.67 6.03 3.96
C SER A 105 -10.72 4.97 4.28
N SER A 106 -10.34 3.81 4.83
CA SER A 106 -11.30 2.74 5.16
C SER A 106 -12.48 3.18 6.06
N ASN A 107 -12.40 4.33 6.72
CA ASN A 107 -13.48 4.90 7.53
C ASN A 107 -14.30 5.98 6.80
N GLU A 108 -13.76 6.56 5.73
CA GLU A 108 -14.44 7.56 4.90
C GLU A 108 -14.78 6.94 3.55
N GLU A 109 -16.06 6.74 3.32
CA GLU A 109 -16.69 6.31 2.05
C GLU A 109 -16.17 7.03 0.80
N SER A 110 -15.53 8.20 0.96
CA SER A 110 -15.00 9.04 -0.12
C SER A 110 -13.54 8.81 -0.54
N GLY A 111 -12.75 7.93 0.09
CA GLY A 111 -11.36 7.71 -0.36
C GLY A 111 -10.41 8.88 -0.04
N ARG A 112 -10.64 9.61 1.05
CA ARG A 112 -9.97 10.87 1.42
C ARG A 112 -9.04 10.68 2.61
N ILE A 113 -7.88 11.34 2.57
CA ILE A 113 -6.95 11.40 3.71
C ILE A 113 -6.50 12.85 3.95
N PRO A 114 -6.09 13.22 5.18
CA PRO A 114 -5.55 14.54 5.46
C PRO A 114 -4.30 14.84 4.62
N TYR A 115 -4.17 16.07 4.14
CA TYR A 115 -2.97 16.52 3.41
C TYR A 115 -1.68 16.29 4.19
N THR A 116 -1.71 16.51 5.50
CA THR A 116 -0.57 16.28 6.40
C THR A 116 -0.11 14.83 6.36
N THR A 117 -1.04 13.87 6.38
CA THR A 117 -0.76 12.43 6.26
C THR A 117 -0.21 12.08 4.89
N PHE A 118 -0.85 12.56 3.81
CA PHE A 118 -0.38 12.36 2.44
C PHE A 118 1.05 12.87 2.26
N ARG A 119 1.32 14.11 2.68
CA ARG A 119 2.61 14.77 2.58
C ARG A 119 3.68 13.97 3.29
N PHE A 120 3.40 13.48 4.48
CA PHE A 120 4.33 12.66 5.25
C PHE A 120 4.70 11.37 4.51
N LEU A 121 3.70 10.60 4.05
CA LEU A 121 3.91 9.34 3.37
C LEU A 121 4.66 9.51 2.04
N TYR A 122 4.20 10.44 1.20
CA TYR A 122 4.80 10.67 -0.12
C TYR A 122 6.25 11.16 0.00
N SER A 123 6.51 12.13 0.88
CA SER A 123 7.88 12.64 1.08
C SER A 123 8.80 11.55 1.60
N TYR A 124 8.32 10.73 2.53
CA TYR A 124 9.12 9.64 3.09
C TYR A 124 9.45 8.58 2.04
N LEU A 125 8.45 8.12 1.26
CA LEU A 125 8.67 7.17 0.18
C LEU A 125 9.63 7.71 -0.88
N ALA A 126 9.41 8.94 -1.33
CA ALA A 126 10.26 9.59 -2.33
C ALA A 126 11.71 9.78 -1.83
N MET A 127 11.90 10.04 -0.54
CA MET A 127 13.24 10.12 0.06
C MET A 127 13.93 8.75 0.14
N ILE A 128 13.20 7.68 0.45
CA ILE A 128 13.74 6.31 0.52
C ILE A 128 14.08 5.78 -0.88
N ASP A 129 13.21 6.04 -1.84
CA ASP A 129 13.37 5.65 -3.24
C ASP A 129 14.57 6.36 -3.89
N GLY A 130 14.76 7.65 -3.58
CA GLY A 130 15.93 8.41 -3.99
C GLY A 130 15.97 8.79 -5.47
N GLU A 131 15.04 8.28 -6.30
CA GLU A 131 14.93 8.65 -7.72
C GLU A 131 14.22 10.01 -7.89
N ILE A 132 13.35 10.37 -6.95
CA ILE A 132 12.60 11.62 -6.99
C ILE A 132 13.37 12.75 -6.26
N HIS A 133 13.84 13.73 -7.03
CA HIS A 133 14.50 14.92 -6.48
C HIS A 133 13.57 15.73 -5.57
N ARG A 134 14.14 16.32 -4.51
CA ARG A 134 13.39 17.16 -3.54
C ARG A 134 12.54 18.25 -4.21
N SER A 135 13.05 18.89 -5.27
CA SER A 135 12.31 19.90 -6.03
C SER A 135 11.03 19.35 -6.70
N GLN A 136 11.05 18.10 -7.18
CA GLN A 136 9.89 17.42 -7.73
C GLN A 136 8.89 17.08 -6.61
N ILE A 137 9.38 16.60 -5.47
CA ILE A 137 8.56 16.32 -4.30
C ILE A 137 7.84 17.61 -3.86
N GLU A 138 8.58 18.70 -3.68
CA GLU A 138 8.02 19.99 -3.27
C GLU A 138 7.03 20.54 -4.30
N LYS A 139 7.33 20.42 -5.60
CA LYS A 139 6.41 20.85 -6.66
C LYS A 139 5.09 20.07 -6.61
N MET A 140 5.16 18.75 -6.44
CA MET A 140 4.00 17.87 -6.30
C MET A 140 3.16 18.25 -5.07
N LEU A 141 3.82 18.37 -3.92
CA LEU A 141 3.18 18.74 -2.66
C LEU A 141 2.51 20.10 -2.71
N ASN A 142 3.16 21.11 -3.31
CA ASN A 142 2.60 22.45 -3.49
C ASN A 142 1.40 22.47 -4.45
N ASN A 143 1.39 21.61 -5.46
CA ASN A 143 0.26 21.55 -6.39
C ASN A 143 -0.96 20.90 -5.73
N ILE A 144 -0.73 19.81 -4.98
CA ILE A 144 -1.79 19.15 -4.20
C ILE A 144 -2.30 20.09 -3.11
N GLU A 145 -1.41 20.77 -2.37
CA GLU A 145 -1.78 21.70 -1.30
C GLU A 145 -2.72 22.80 -1.80
N ARG A 146 -2.43 23.38 -2.96
CA ARG A 146 -3.32 24.38 -3.58
C ARG A 146 -4.68 23.81 -3.94
N GLN A 147 -4.75 22.59 -4.47
CA GLN A 147 -6.01 21.92 -4.79
C GLN A 147 -6.85 21.60 -3.54
N VAL A 148 -6.21 21.16 -2.46
CA VAL A 148 -6.92 20.78 -1.23
C VAL A 148 -7.18 21.95 -0.29
N ALA A 149 -6.46 23.06 -0.42
CA ALA A 149 -6.77 24.31 0.27
C ALA A 149 -8.18 24.81 -0.07
N GLU A 150 -8.66 24.50 -1.27
CA GLU A 150 -10.04 24.78 -1.70
C GLU A 150 -11.02 23.67 -1.26
N SER A 151 -10.54 22.51 -0.83
CA SER A 151 -11.32 21.28 -0.58
C SER A 151 -11.09 20.70 0.83
N ASP A 152 -11.30 21.52 1.87
CA ASP A 152 -11.31 21.15 3.30
C ASP A 152 -9.98 20.57 3.84
N GLY A 153 -8.89 20.65 3.08
CA GLY A 153 -7.59 20.08 3.47
C GLY A 153 -7.49 18.56 3.32
N LEU A 154 -8.45 17.94 2.64
CA LEU A 154 -8.49 16.49 2.37
C LEU A 154 -8.02 16.20 0.94
N VAL A 155 -7.07 15.28 0.81
CA VAL A 155 -6.52 14.81 -0.47
C VAL A 155 -7.27 13.56 -0.91
N LYS A 156 -7.67 13.50 -2.19
CA LYS A 156 -8.15 12.26 -2.80
C LYS A 156 -7.06 11.61 -3.64
N VAL A 157 -7.22 10.32 -3.88
CA VAL A 157 -6.36 9.59 -4.83
C VAL A 157 -6.39 10.20 -6.23
N SER A 158 -7.52 10.78 -6.66
CA SER A 158 -7.68 11.43 -7.97
C SER A 158 -6.87 12.71 -8.11
N ASP A 159 -6.78 13.51 -7.04
CA ASP A 159 -5.89 14.68 -7.02
C ASP A 159 -4.46 14.19 -7.24
N PHE A 160 -4.01 13.20 -6.47
CA PHE A 160 -2.66 12.66 -6.62
C PHE A 160 -2.36 12.11 -8.02
N THR A 161 -3.21 11.25 -8.57
CA THR A 161 -2.96 10.65 -9.90
C THR A 161 -3.01 11.68 -11.04
N SER A 162 -3.78 12.76 -10.88
CA SER A 162 -3.81 13.86 -11.86
C SER A 162 -2.50 14.65 -11.90
N ASN A 163 -1.77 14.71 -10.78
CA ASN A 163 -0.52 15.42 -10.66
C ASN A 163 0.72 14.55 -10.99
N CYS A 164 0.56 13.22 -11.04
CA CYS A 164 1.61 12.27 -11.45
C CYS A 164 1.69 12.05 -12.98
N ARG A 165 0.96 12.84 -13.78
CA ARG A 165 0.90 12.72 -15.25
C ARG A 165 1.98 13.52 -15.96
#